data_AF-A0A0C2YMQ1-F1
#
_entry.id   AF-A0A0C2YMQ1-F1
#
_cell.length_a   1.000
_cell.length_b   1.000
_cell.length_c   1.000
_cell.angle_alpha   90.00
_cell.angle_beta   90.00
_cell.angle_gamma   90.00
#
_symmetry.space_group_name_H-M   'P 1'
#
loop_
_entity.id
_entity.type
_entity.pdbx_description
1 polymer ?
#
loop_
_entity_poly.entity_id
_entity_poly.type
_entity_poly.pdbx_seq_one_letter_code
_entity_poly.pdbx_strand_id
1 'polypeptide(L)'
;PSVEELQLATRLLETNVCQSDMLSIDSAIGIFKQSGITLKQLRDIWTIADKRGSGSLSKNELAVVLRLMGWVQSGEQIREGL
;
A
#
# COMPACT_ATOMS: atom_id res chain seq x y z
N PRO A 1 -0.36 -1.66 13.09
CA PRO A 1 -0.92 -0.47 12.41
C PRO A 1 -1.66 0.38 13.45
N SER A 2 -1.40 1.68 13.49
CA SER A 2 -2.11 2.64 14.33
C SER A 2 -3.53 2.87 13.79
N VAL A 3 -4.45 3.31 14.65
CA VAL A 3 -5.81 3.73 14.26
C VAL A 3 -5.75 4.84 13.21
N GLU A 4 -4.77 5.73 13.29
CA GLU A 4 -4.59 6.82 12.32
C GLU A 4 -4.19 6.30 10.94
N GLU A 5 -3.32 5.28 10.88
CA GLU A 5 -2.91 4.65 9.63
C GLU A 5 -4.10 3.94 8.96
N LEU A 6 -4.99 3.34 9.77
CA LEU A 6 -6.23 2.75 9.28
C LEU A 6 -7.18 3.82 8.73
N GLN A 7 -7.29 4.98 9.37
CA GLN A 7 -8.14 6.07 8.90
C GLN A 7 -7.62 6.69 7.59
N LEU A 8 -6.30 6.89 7.48
CA LEU A 8 -5.66 7.34 6.24
C LEU A 8 -5.86 6.33 5.10
N ALA A 9 -5.68 5.04 5.38
CA ALA A 9 -5.96 3.97 4.42
C ALA A 9 -7.41 4.00 3.95
N THR A 10 -8.35 4.17 4.87
CA THR A 10 -9.79 4.27 4.56
C THR A 10 -10.06 5.45 3.65
N ARG A 11 -9.55 6.64 3.98
CA ARG A 11 -9.79 7.86 3.19
C ARG A 11 -9.19 7.81 1.80
N LEU A 12 -8.01 7.22 1.64
CA LEU A 12 -7.38 7.01 0.33
C LEU A 12 -8.24 6.08 -0.55
N LEU A 13 -8.79 5.03 0.04
CA LEU A 13 -9.74 4.14 -0.62
C LEU A 13 -11.03 4.90 -0.98
N GLU A 14 -11.64 5.61 -0.04
CA GLU A 14 -12.90 6.34 -0.28
C GLU A 14 -12.77 7.49 -1.30
N THR A 15 -11.62 8.17 -1.35
CA THR A 15 -11.42 9.36 -2.20
C THR A 15 -11.05 8.98 -3.64
N ASN A 16 -10.40 7.84 -3.86
CA ASN A 16 -9.92 7.43 -5.20
C ASN A 16 -10.52 6.11 -5.71
N VAL A 17 -11.18 5.32 -4.87
CA VAL A 17 -11.71 3.99 -5.20
C VAL A 17 -13.20 3.99 -4.88
N CYS A 18 -14.00 4.53 -5.80
CA CYS A 18 -15.41 4.86 -5.59
C CYS A 18 -16.29 3.74 -5.01
N GLN A 19 -15.97 2.45 -5.14
CA GLN A 19 -16.89 1.35 -4.75
C GLN A 19 -16.25 0.02 -4.33
N SER A 20 -14.94 -0.05 -4.04
CA SER A 20 -14.32 -1.34 -3.68
C SER A 20 -13.62 -1.30 -2.33
N ASP A 21 -14.01 -2.22 -1.44
CA ASP A 21 -13.32 -2.50 -0.16
C ASP A 21 -11.90 -3.09 -0.37
N MET A 22 -11.53 -3.32 -1.63
CA MET A 22 -10.26 -3.89 -2.05
C MET A 22 -9.57 -3.02 -3.11
N LEU A 23 -8.26 -2.86 -2.95
CA LEU A 23 -7.39 -2.23 -3.92
C LEU A 23 -6.71 -3.30 -4.79
N SER A 24 -6.94 -3.28 -6.10
CA SER A 24 -6.20 -4.13 -7.04
C SER A 24 -4.83 -3.54 -7.36
N ILE A 25 -3.88 -4.40 -7.75
CA ILE A 25 -2.50 -3.98 -8.07
C ILE A 25 -2.42 -2.96 -9.21
N ASP A 26 -3.29 -3.05 -10.20
CA ASP A 26 -3.34 -2.09 -11.31
C ASP A 26 -3.75 -0.68 -10.85
N SER A 27 -4.78 -0.60 -9.99
CA SER A 27 -5.23 0.65 -9.37
C SER A 27 -4.15 1.23 -8.45
N ALA A 28 -3.47 0.36 -7.71
CA ALA A 28 -2.36 0.70 -6.86
C ALA A 28 -1.22 1.36 -7.62
N ILE A 29 -0.81 0.77 -8.75
CA ILE A 29 0.23 1.32 -9.61
C ILE A 29 -0.13 2.76 -10.02
N GLY A 30 -1.39 3.03 -10.38
CA GLY A 30 -1.84 4.38 -10.73
C GLY A 30 -1.69 5.39 -9.60
N ILE A 31 -2.14 5.02 -8.39
CA ILE A 31 -2.09 5.88 -7.20
C ILE A 31 -0.63 6.13 -6.79
N PHE A 32 0.17 5.07 -6.76
CA PHE A 32 1.52 5.09 -6.23
C PHE A 32 2.56 5.63 -7.20
N LYS A 33 2.25 5.64 -8.51
CA LYS A 33 3.06 6.33 -9.51
C LYS A 33 3.15 7.84 -9.24
N GLN A 34 2.15 8.44 -8.58
CA GLN A 34 2.19 9.84 -8.16
C GLN A 34 3.05 10.07 -6.91
N SER A 35 3.33 9.02 -6.12
CA SER A 35 4.08 9.08 -4.86
C SER A 35 5.60 9.03 -5.04
N GLY A 36 6.09 8.94 -6.28
CA GLY A 36 7.53 8.94 -6.58
C GLY A 36 8.25 7.61 -6.32
N ILE A 37 7.52 6.53 -6.03
CA ILE A 37 8.09 5.20 -5.85
C ILE A 37 8.13 4.41 -7.16
N THR A 38 9.17 3.58 -7.31
CA THR A 38 9.36 2.77 -8.52
C THR A 38 8.43 1.56 -8.53
N LEU A 39 8.08 1.06 -9.73
CA LEU A 39 7.31 -0.19 -9.89
C LEU A 39 7.94 -1.38 -9.16
N LYS A 40 9.28 -1.43 -9.10
CA LYS A 40 10.01 -2.48 -8.39
C LYS A 40 9.73 -2.42 -6.88
N GLN A 41 9.88 -1.24 -6.28
CA GLN A 41 9.59 -1.02 -4.86
C GLN A 41 8.12 -1.30 -4.54
N LEU A 42 7.21 -0.85 -5.40
CA LEU A 42 5.79 -1.12 -5.23
C LEU A 42 5.51 -2.63 -5.22
N ARG A 43 6.13 -3.39 -6.12
CA ARG A 43 5.97 -4.84 -6.17
C ARG A 43 6.54 -5.53 -4.92
N ASP A 44 7.71 -5.10 -4.43
CA ASP A 44 8.26 -5.63 -3.17
C ASP A 44 7.32 -5.34 -1.98
N ILE A 45 6.84 -4.10 -1.86
CA ILE A 45 5.84 -3.69 -0.85
C ILE A 45 4.57 -4.53 -0.96
N TRP A 46 4.11 -4.75 -2.19
CA TRP A 46 2.92 -5.53 -2.48
C TRP A 46 3.08 -6.98 -2.03
N THR A 47 4.20 -7.62 -2.36
CA THR A 47 4.49 -8.99 -1.94
C THR A 47 4.54 -9.13 -0.42
N ILE A 48 5.04 -8.11 0.29
CA ILE A 48 5.08 -8.09 1.76
C ILE A 48 3.68 -7.93 2.36
N ALA A 49 2.83 -7.11 1.73
CA ALA A 49 1.49 -6.81 2.22
C ALA A 49 0.45 -7.88 1.85
N ASP A 50 0.49 -8.42 0.64
CA ASP A 50 -0.40 -9.48 0.12
C ASP A 50 0.09 -10.87 0.53
N LYS A 51 0.11 -11.13 1.84
CA LYS A 51 0.52 -12.44 2.39
C LYS A 51 -0.37 -13.60 1.93
N ARG A 52 -1.58 -13.29 1.47
CA ARG A 52 -2.57 -14.26 1.02
C ARG A 52 -2.42 -14.60 -0.47
N GLY A 53 -1.59 -13.86 -1.22
CA GLY A 53 -1.44 -14.03 -2.67
C GLY A 53 -2.75 -13.79 -3.43
N SER A 54 -3.58 -12.90 -2.90
CA SER A 54 -4.93 -12.61 -3.36
C SER A 54 -4.94 -11.77 -4.64
N GLY A 55 -3.85 -11.07 -4.94
CA GLY A 55 -3.78 -10.08 -6.04
C GLY A 55 -4.53 -8.78 -5.76
N SER A 56 -5.14 -8.65 -4.58
CA SER A 56 -5.91 -7.48 -4.13
C SER A 56 -5.65 -7.26 -2.64
N LEU A 57 -5.47 -6.00 -2.24
CA LEU A 57 -5.24 -5.61 -0.85
C LEU A 57 -6.54 -5.17 -0.21
N SER A 58 -6.89 -5.80 0.91
CA SER A 58 -7.93 -5.28 1.81
C SER A 58 -7.42 -4.05 2.57
N LYS A 59 -8.34 -3.29 3.18
CA LYS A 59 -8.04 -2.12 4.03
C LYS A 59 -6.88 -2.32 5.03
N ASN A 60 -6.79 -3.48 5.66
CA ASN A 60 -5.69 -3.81 6.59
C ASN A 60 -4.34 -3.97 5.87
N GLU A 61 -4.32 -4.63 4.72
CA GLU A 61 -3.11 -4.84 3.92
C GLU A 61 -2.65 -3.51 3.29
N LEU A 62 -3.60 -2.66 2.92
CA LEU A 62 -3.34 -1.31 2.44
C LEU A 62 -2.63 -0.42 3.48
N ALA A 63 -3.03 -0.53 4.76
CA ALA A 63 -2.36 0.18 5.85
C ALA A 63 -0.89 -0.25 6.00
N VAL A 64 -0.58 -1.53 5.74
CA VAL A 64 0.80 -2.04 5.70
C VAL A 64 1.55 -1.46 4.50
N VAL A 65 0.94 -1.43 3.32
CA VAL A 65 1.53 -0.79 2.13
C VAL A 65 1.85 0.67 2.38
N LEU A 66 0.93 1.44 2.96
CA LEU A 66 1.13 2.85 3.29
C LEU A 66 2.31 3.07 4.24
N ARG A 67 2.43 2.24 5.27
CA ARG A 67 3.58 2.28 6.18
C ARG A 67 4.90 2.00 5.45
N LEU A 68 4.94 0.96 4.62
CA LEU A 68 6.14 0.58 3.87
C LEU A 68 6.53 1.66 2.84
N MET A 69 5.56 2.29 2.17
CA MET A 69 5.82 3.41 1.28
C MET A 69 6.34 4.63 2.03
N GLY A 70 5.82 4.91 3.23
CA GLY A 70 6.36 5.96 4.09
C GLY A 70 7.84 5.76 4.40
N TRP A 71 8.27 4.53 4.66
CA TRP A 71 9.69 4.20 4.84
C TRP A 71 10.51 4.45 3.57
N VAL A 72 10.01 4.01 2.41
CA VAL A 72 10.69 4.24 1.12
C VAL A 72 10.82 5.72 0.79
N GLN A 73 9.77 6.51 1.02
CA GLN A 73 9.79 7.96 0.82
C GLN A 73 10.73 8.67 1.79
N SER A 74 10.89 8.15 3.01
CA SER A 74 11.85 8.65 3.99
C SER A 74 13.31 8.27 3.67
N GLY A 75 13.54 7.52 2.59
CA GLY A 75 14.87 7.02 2.20
C GLY A 75 15.33 5.80 3.02
N GLU A 76 14.45 5.21 3.81
CA GLU A 76 14.72 4.04 4.62
C GLU A 76 14.50 2.78 3.78
N GLN A 77 15.51 1.93 3.65
CA GLN A 77 15.36 0.68 2.90
C GLN A 77 14.37 -0.22 3.62
N ILE A 78 13.37 -0.73 2.90
CA ILE A 78 12.48 -1.77 3.39
C ILE A 78 13.35 -2.97 3.75
N ARG A 79 13.59 -3.17 5.04
CA ARG A 79 14.28 -4.35 5.55
C ARG A 79 13.21 -5.43 5.77
N GLU A 80 13.12 -6.37 4.84
CA GLU A 80 12.48 -7.66 5.10
C GLU A 80 13.32 -8.39 6.15
N GLY A 81 12.96 -8.25 7.42
CA GLY A 81 13.62 -8.99 8.48
C GLY A 81 13.49 -8.34 9.84
N LEU A 82 12.41 -8.67 10.55
CA LEU A 82 12.34 -8.85 12.00
C LEU A 82 11.17 -9.80 12.32
#